data_AF-A0A7V3UMM8-F1
#
_entry.id   AF-A0A7V3UMM8-F1
#
_cell.length_a   1.000
_cell.length_b   1.000
_cell.length_c   1.000
_cell.angle_alpha   90.00
_cell.angle_beta   90.00
_cell.angle_gamma   90.00
#
_symmetry.space_group_name_H-M   'P 1'
#
loop_
_entity.id
_entity.type
_entity.pdbx_description
1 polymer ?
#
loop_
_entity_poly.entity_id
_entity_poly.type
_entity_poly.pdbx_seq_one_letter_code
_entity_poly.pdbx_strand_id
1 'polypeptide(L)'
;MMKDYVIGIDLGGTNLRVAAITQQGDVLEKSERESEVYKGREKVVELLLKELEAIRRSLEGKGMQLSGVGLGVPGIINLKEGIVVQSPNFPDWNEFPLKGYLESRLDVPFWIENDANAAALGELWMGAGKGSTHFCCITLGTGVGSGIIVDGKVLHGIDGMAGEAGHVIVDPEGPPCGCGGRGCLEAYASATGLARMAKEALARGAFQQFSSPSRTGASEMAGTGDGIQKGQLTAETLHALAKEGDPDARQIFIQMGRYLGIGLTNLLQLFNMELILLGGGVADSWDYFIHETQNQIQARAYRALARRVKIQKALCGREAGILGAAYVALQGLKELEQRRRLRDERPWGNWTLLDEGTTYKVKRLEVKPGQRLSLQKHRHRAEHWVVVEEGTAHVTVDGDQRELRPNEYIFVPQGGVHRITNPGSKSVVIIEVQYGTYLGEDDILRLQDDYGRAT
;
A
#
# COMPACT_ATOMS: atom_id res chain seq x y z
N MET A 1 -0.60 18.64 -22.97
CA MET A 1 -0.75 17.42 -22.14
C MET A 1 -1.59 17.81 -20.93
N MET A 2 -2.66 17.06 -20.64
CA MET A 2 -3.37 17.23 -19.37
C MET A 2 -2.41 16.88 -18.23
N LYS A 3 -2.57 17.55 -17.08
CA LYS A 3 -1.80 17.22 -15.89
C LYS A 3 -2.50 16.09 -15.15
N ASP A 4 -1.78 15.01 -14.94
CA ASP A 4 -2.32 13.80 -14.31
C ASP A 4 -2.20 13.86 -12.79
N TYR A 5 -3.18 13.30 -12.09
CA TYR A 5 -3.19 13.14 -10.64
C TYR A 5 -3.83 11.80 -10.24
N VAL A 6 -3.58 11.39 -9.00
CA VAL A 6 -4.24 10.24 -8.38
C VAL A 6 -5.08 10.70 -7.20
N ILE A 7 -6.05 9.89 -6.79
CA ILE A 7 -6.76 10.11 -5.53
C ILE A 7 -6.29 9.09 -4.49
N GLY A 8 -5.84 9.59 -3.35
CA GLY A 8 -5.59 8.79 -2.15
C GLY A 8 -6.75 8.92 -1.17
N ILE A 9 -7.21 7.80 -0.64
CA ILE A 9 -8.29 7.73 0.34
C ILE A 9 -7.77 7.07 1.60
N ASP A 10 -8.01 7.70 2.75
CA ASP A 10 -7.75 7.15 4.08
C ASP A 10 -9.09 7.01 4.78
N LEU A 11 -9.57 5.78 4.90
CA LEU A 11 -10.83 5.46 5.57
C LEU A 11 -10.53 4.89 6.94
N GLY A 12 -10.74 5.65 8.01
CA GLY A 12 -10.70 5.15 9.38
C GLY A 12 -12.10 4.88 9.94
N GLY A 13 -12.18 4.32 11.16
CA GLY A 13 -13.46 4.07 11.84
C GLY A 13 -14.29 5.33 12.15
N THR A 14 -13.64 6.50 12.18
CA THR A 14 -14.32 7.78 12.48
C THR A 14 -14.20 8.79 11.35
N ASN A 15 -13.10 8.79 10.60
CA ASN A 15 -12.82 9.82 9.59
C ASN A 15 -12.58 9.19 8.22
N LEU A 16 -13.17 9.79 7.21
CA LEU A 16 -12.89 9.55 5.80
C LEU A 16 -12.15 10.78 5.26
N ARG A 17 -10.96 10.57 4.71
CA ARG A 17 -10.17 11.60 4.04
C ARG A 17 -9.95 11.21 2.59
N VAL A 18 -10.17 12.16 1.69
CA VAL A 18 -9.97 11.98 0.25
C VAL A 18 -9.10 13.14 -0.24
N ALA A 19 -8.04 12.85 -0.99
CA ALA A 19 -7.17 13.88 -1.54
C ALA A 19 -6.73 13.57 -2.97
N ALA A 20 -6.78 14.57 -3.84
CA ALA A 20 -6.14 14.53 -5.15
C ALA A 20 -4.67 14.96 -5.01
N ILE A 21 -3.76 14.12 -5.51
CA ILE A 21 -2.32 14.24 -5.26
C ILE A 21 -1.56 14.07 -6.58
N THR A 22 -0.57 14.93 -6.81
CA THR A 22 0.31 14.85 -7.99
C THR A 22 1.32 13.69 -7.87
N GLN A 23 1.99 13.35 -8.97
CA GLN A 23 3.10 12.39 -8.94
C GLN A 23 4.28 12.83 -8.04
N GLN A 24 4.38 14.12 -7.74
CA GLN A 24 5.40 14.71 -6.88
C GLN A 24 4.98 14.72 -5.40
N GLY A 25 3.73 14.37 -5.08
CA GLY A 25 3.20 14.36 -3.72
C GLY A 25 2.52 15.66 -3.30
N ASP A 26 2.28 16.59 -4.24
CA ASP A 26 1.57 17.83 -3.94
C ASP A 26 0.07 17.55 -3.80
N VAL A 27 -0.53 17.97 -2.68
CA VAL A 27 -1.98 17.89 -2.46
C VAL A 27 -2.66 19.03 -3.18
N LEU A 28 -3.51 18.71 -4.17
CA LEU A 28 -4.23 19.67 -5.00
C LEU A 28 -5.55 20.09 -4.36
N GLU A 29 -6.29 19.12 -3.84
CA GLU A 29 -7.59 19.29 -3.20
C GLU A 29 -7.79 18.15 -2.19
N LYS A 30 -8.43 18.45 -1.06
CA LYS A 30 -8.64 17.51 0.05
C LYS A 30 -10.03 17.70 0.65
N SER A 31 -10.69 16.62 1.00
CA SER A 31 -11.88 16.61 1.85
C SER A 31 -11.70 15.69 3.06
N GLU A 32 -12.37 16.05 4.15
CA GLU A 32 -12.46 15.26 5.38
C GLU A 32 -13.93 15.23 5.83
N ARG A 33 -14.42 14.04 6.17
CA ARG A 33 -15.79 13.76 6.63
C ARG A 33 -15.74 12.73 7.75
N GLU A 34 -16.83 12.64 8.51
CA GLU A 34 -17.06 11.46 9.35
C GLU A 34 -17.32 10.24 8.44
N SER A 35 -16.78 9.08 8.80
CA SER A 35 -16.98 7.84 8.01
C SER A 35 -18.42 7.33 8.06
N GLU A 36 -19.21 7.76 9.04
CA GLU A 36 -20.61 7.37 9.26
C GLU A 36 -20.85 5.85 9.26
N VAL A 37 -19.90 5.08 9.84
CA VAL A 37 -19.89 3.60 9.79
C VAL A 37 -21.20 2.97 10.30
N TYR A 38 -21.83 3.61 11.29
CA TYR A 38 -23.11 3.19 11.85
C TYR A 38 -24.29 3.19 10.85
N LYS A 39 -24.13 3.82 9.67
CA LYS A 39 -25.15 3.82 8.61
C LYS A 39 -25.04 2.61 7.67
N GLY A 40 -24.07 1.72 7.89
CA GLY A 40 -23.86 0.52 7.09
C GLY A 40 -22.97 0.74 5.87
N ARG A 41 -22.42 -0.36 5.35
CA ARG A 41 -21.35 -0.34 4.33
C ARG A 41 -21.71 0.40 3.05
N GLU A 42 -22.94 0.28 2.56
CA GLU A 42 -23.37 0.92 1.32
C GLU A 42 -23.31 2.44 1.44
N LYS A 43 -23.66 2.99 2.62
CA LYS A 43 -23.61 4.43 2.87
C LYS A 43 -22.19 4.96 2.97
N VAL A 44 -21.28 4.20 3.55
CA VAL A 44 -19.84 4.54 3.57
C VAL A 44 -19.29 4.58 2.15
N VAL A 45 -19.63 3.59 1.32
CA VAL A 45 -19.17 3.56 -0.09
C VAL A 45 -19.79 4.68 -0.92
N GLU A 46 -21.09 4.98 -0.75
CA GLU A 46 -21.74 6.12 -1.40
C GLU A 46 -21.07 7.44 -1.01
N LEU A 47 -20.72 7.63 0.26
CA LEU A 47 -20.02 8.82 0.75
C LEU A 47 -18.63 8.94 0.12
N LEU A 48 -17.87 7.84 0.07
CA LEU A 48 -16.55 7.78 -0.55
C LEU A 48 -16.62 8.19 -2.03
N LEU A 49 -17.53 7.57 -2.80
CA LEU A 49 -17.70 7.87 -4.23
C LEU A 49 -18.15 9.31 -4.46
N LYS A 50 -19.02 9.84 -3.60
CA LYS A 50 -19.48 11.22 -3.67
C LYS A 50 -18.32 12.21 -3.47
N GLU A 51 -17.47 12.00 -2.46
CA GLU A 51 -16.35 12.89 -2.17
C GLU A 51 -15.26 12.80 -3.25
N LEU A 52 -15.00 11.59 -3.77
CA LEU A 52 -14.11 11.38 -4.93
C LEU A 52 -14.60 12.13 -6.17
N GLU A 53 -15.88 11.97 -6.52
CA GLU A 53 -16.48 12.58 -7.72
C GLU A 53 -16.53 14.11 -7.60
N ALA A 54 -16.74 14.65 -6.39
CA ALA A 54 -16.69 16.09 -6.14
C ALA A 54 -15.30 16.67 -6.47
N ILE A 55 -14.23 16.04 -5.97
CA ILE A 55 -12.85 16.44 -6.25
C ILE A 55 -12.53 16.27 -7.74
N ARG A 56 -12.97 15.17 -8.35
CA ARG A 56 -12.78 14.90 -9.78
C ARG A 56 -13.35 16.02 -10.66
N ARG A 57 -14.62 16.39 -10.47
CA ARG A 57 -15.26 17.45 -11.28
C ARG A 57 -14.58 18.80 -11.12
N SER A 58 -14.14 19.14 -9.91
CA SER A 58 -13.40 20.37 -9.62
C SER A 58 -12.09 20.44 -10.44
N LEU A 59 -11.36 19.32 -10.54
CA LEU A 59 -10.07 19.27 -11.23
C LEU A 59 -10.18 19.06 -12.75
N GLU A 60 -11.20 18.35 -13.22
CA GLU A 60 -11.52 18.27 -14.66
C GLU A 60 -11.81 19.68 -15.23
N GLY A 61 -12.53 20.52 -14.48
CA GLY A 61 -12.75 21.92 -14.84
C GLY A 61 -11.47 22.77 -14.94
N LYS A 62 -10.35 22.28 -14.38
CA LYS A 62 -9.01 22.89 -14.46
C LYS A 62 -8.10 22.20 -15.49
N GLY A 63 -8.64 21.28 -16.30
CA GLY A 63 -7.90 20.56 -17.33
C GLY A 63 -6.96 19.47 -16.80
N MET A 64 -7.26 18.90 -15.63
CA MET A 64 -6.51 17.80 -15.01
C MET A 64 -7.24 16.46 -15.20
N GLN A 65 -6.49 15.36 -15.24
CA GLN A 65 -7.04 14.01 -15.43
C GLN A 65 -6.76 13.11 -14.24
N LEU A 66 -7.79 12.39 -13.78
CA LEU A 66 -7.64 11.32 -12.81
C LEU A 66 -7.06 10.08 -13.49
N SER A 67 -5.92 9.59 -13.00
CA SER A 67 -5.26 8.39 -13.55
C SER A 67 -5.57 7.11 -12.76
N GLY A 68 -5.87 7.22 -11.47
CA GLY A 68 -6.09 6.07 -10.60
C GLY A 68 -6.41 6.46 -9.16
N VAL A 69 -6.88 5.49 -8.39
CA VAL A 69 -7.38 5.68 -7.03
C VAL A 69 -6.78 4.63 -6.11
N GLY A 70 -6.30 5.03 -4.94
CA GLY A 70 -5.84 4.14 -3.88
C GLY A 70 -6.61 4.37 -2.59
N LEU A 71 -6.86 3.29 -1.84
CA LEU A 71 -7.59 3.31 -0.58
C LEU A 71 -6.81 2.58 0.52
N GLY A 72 -6.49 3.28 1.60
CA GLY A 72 -6.14 2.70 2.89
C GLY A 72 -7.40 2.38 3.69
N VAL A 73 -7.55 1.12 4.13
CA VAL A 73 -8.70 0.65 4.91
C VAL A 73 -8.25 -0.17 6.12
N PRO A 74 -8.90 -0.02 7.30
CA PRO A 74 -8.57 -0.80 8.49
C PRO A 74 -9.06 -2.22 8.37
N GLY A 75 -8.27 -3.13 8.90
CA GLY A 75 -8.61 -4.54 9.02
C GLY A 75 -7.65 -5.45 8.26
N ILE A 76 -8.03 -6.72 8.25
CA ILE A 76 -7.35 -7.81 7.58
C ILE A 76 -7.80 -7.81 6.13
N ILE A 77 -6.86 -7.65 5.19
CA ILE A 77 -7.17 -7.53 3.78
C ILE A 77 -6.44 -8.62 3.00
N ASN A 78 -7.20 -9.48 2.34
CA ASN A 78 -6.64 -10.32 1.29
C ASN A 78 -6.43 -9.44 0.04
N LEU A 79 -5.23 -8.89 -0.11
CA LEU A 79 -4.90 -7.97 -1.21
C LEU A 79 -4.96 -8.64 -2.60
N LYS A 80 -4.75 -9.96 -2.67
CA LYS A 80 -4.80 -10.71 -3.92
C LYS A 80 -6.22 -10.76 -4.47
N GLU A 81 -7.20 -11.03 -3.61
CA GLU A 81 -8.62 -11.12 -3.99
C GLU A 81 -9.35 -9.78 -3.85
N GLY A 82 -8.77 -8.84 -3.12
CA GLY A 82 -9.37 -7.53 -2.87
C GLY A 82 -10.52 -7.57 -1.86
N ILE A 83 -10.45 -8.50 -0.90
CA ILE A 83 -11.47 -8.78 0.10
C ILE A 83 -11.02 -8.25 1.47
N VAL A 84 -11.89 -7.50 2.13
CA VAL A 84 -11.75 -7.20 3.56
C VAL A 84 -12.24 -8.42 4.31
N VAL A 85 -11.32 -9.23 4.83
CA VAL A 85 -11.62 -10.48 5.55
C VAL A 85 -12.32 -10.13 6.86
N GLN A 86 -11.73 -9.20 7.62
CA GLN A 86 -12.27 -8.77 8.89
C GLN A 86 -11.87 -7.32 9.19
N SER A 87 -12.81 -6.52 9.67
CA SER A 87 -12.50 -5.17 10.17
C SER A 87 -13.21 -4.91 11.50
N PRO A 88 -12.46 -4.73 12.61
CA PRO A 88 -13.06 -4.38 13.90
C PRO A 88 -13.84 -3.06 13.85
N ASN A 89 -13.35 -2.13 13.02
CA ASN A 89 -13.96 -0.81 12.83
C ASN A 89 -15.19 -0.86 11.91
N PHE A 90 -15.26 -1.85 11.00
CA PHE A 90 -16.35 -2.01 10.04
C PHE A 90 -16.88 -3.46 10.08
N PRO A 91 -17.68 -3.86 11.09
CA PRO A 91 -18.16 -5.23 11.20
C PRO A 91 -18.95 -5.72 9.98
N ASP A 92 -19.70 -4.82 9.33
CA ASP A 92 -20.47 -5.10 8.11
C ASP A 92 -19.59 -5.30 6.86
N TRP A 93 -18.27 -5.09 6.97
CA TRP A 93 -17.29 -5.28 5.90
C TRP A 93 -16.55 -6.61 6.01
N ASN A 94 -16.90 -7.48 6.95
CA ASN A 94 -16.32 -8.83 7.02
C ASN A 94 -16.70 -9.62 5.76
N GLU A 95 -15.72 -10.31 5.17
CA GLU A 95 -15.84 -11.02 3.88
C GLU A 95 -16.36 -10.15 2.73
N PHE A 96 -16.08 -8.83 2.75
CA PHE A 96 -16.57 -7.91 1.74
C PHE A 96 -15.58 -7.78 0.56
N PRO A 97 -15.98 -8.12 -0.69
CA PRO A 97 -15.15 -7.93 -1.87
C PRO A 97 -15.07 -6.46 -2.31
N LEU A 98 -14.52 -5.62 -1.42
CA LEU A 98 -14.47 -4.17 -1.53
C LEU A 98 -13.85 -3.71 -2.85
N LYS A 99 -12.75 -4.36 -3.27
CA LYS A 99 -12.06 -4.00 -4.51
C LYS A 99 -12.97 -4.16 -5.73
N GLY A 100 -13.53 -5.35 -5.94
CA GLY A 100 -14.43 -5.62 -7.06
C GLY A 100 -15.69 -4.75 -7.00
N TYR A 101 -16.19 -4.45 -5.79
CA TYR A 101 -17.34 -3.58 -5.59
C TYR A 101 -17.07 -2.12 -6.02
N LEU A 102 -15.88 -1.58 -5.72
CA LEU A 102 -15.50 -0.23 -6.13
C LEU A 102 -15.01 -0.16 -7.59
N GLU A 103 -14.27 -1.15 -8.06
CA GLU A 103 -13.82 -1.24 -9.47
C GLU A 103 -14.98 -1.21 -10.45
N SER A 104 -16.12 -1.84 -10.14
CA SER A 104 -17.29 -1.82 -11.02
C SER A 104 -17.98 -0.44 -11.11
N ARG A 105 -17.56 0.53 -10.29
CA ARG A 105 -18.15 1.87 -10.16
C ARG A 105 -17.17 2.99 -10.52
N LEU A 106 -15.92 2.64 -10.82
CA LEU A 106 -14.86 3.57 -11.22
C LEU A 106 -14.45 3.26 -12.66
N ASP A 107 -14.16 4.29 -13.44
CA ASP A 107 -13.64 4.20 -14.82
C ASP A 107 -12.10 4.24 -14.87
N VAL A 108 -11.46 4.32 -13.70
CA VAL A 108 -10.01 4.31 -13.53
C VAL A 108 -9.58 3.13 -12.65
N PRO A 109 -8.33 2.65 -12.78
CA PRO A 109 -7.79 1.61 -11.92
C PRO A 109 -7.88 1.96 -10.42
N PHE A 110 -8.14 0.93 -9.61
CA PHE A 110 -8.34 1.06 -8.17
C PHE A 110 -7.48 0.05 -7.40
N TRP A 111 -6.87 0.51 -6.31
CA TRP A 111 -6.06 -0.31 -5.42
C TRP A 111 -6.48 -0.10 -3.96
N ILE A 112 -6.31 -1.16 -3.17
CA ILE A 112 -6.54 -1.15 -1.73
C ILE A 112 -5.26 -1.52 -1.00
N GLU A 113 -5.12 -1.01 0.22
CA GLU A 113 -4.03 -1.30 1.14
C GLU A 113 -4.55 -1.20 2.59
N ASN A 114 -3.87 -1.86 3.52
CA ASN A 114 -4.11 -1.66 4.95
C ASN A 114 -3.75 -0.23 5.36
N ASP A 115 -4.49 0.36 6.30
CA ASP A 115 -4.30 1.74 6.74
C ASP A 115 -2.91 2.02 7.35
N ALA A 116 -2.37 1.11 8.16
CA ALA A 116 -1.04 1.23 8.73
C ALA A 116 0.07 1.01 7.69
N ASN A 117 -0.12 0.07 6.76
CA ASN A 117 0.77 -0.10 5.61
C ASN A 117 0.77 1.15 4.71
N ALA A 118 -0.39 1.72 4.43
CA ALA A 118 -0.51 2.97 3.70
C ALA A 118 0.23 4.09 4.44
N ALA A 119 0.04 4.25 5.75
CA ALA A 119 0.80 5.24 6.52
C ALA A 119 2.33 5.05 6.41
N ALA A 120 2.82 3.81 6.46
CA ALA A 120 4.24 3.50 6.26
C ALA A 120 4.72 3.84 4.84
N LEU A 121 3.91 3.58 3.81
CA LEU A 121 4.19 3.99 2.43
C LEU A 121 4.19 5.52 2.25
N GLY A 122 3.32 6.22 2.97
CA GLY A 122 3.33 7.68 3.02
C GLY A 122 4.65 8.22 3.59
N GLU A 123 5.14 7.62 4.67
CA GLU A 123 6.45 7.95 5.25
C GLU A 123 7.61 7.58 4.33
N LEU A 124 7.54 6.45 3.63
CA LEU A 124 8.53 6.04 2.63
C LEU A 124 8.63 7.06 1.48
N TRP A 125 7.48 7.57 1.02
CA TRP A 125 7.42 8.45 -0.13
C TRP A 125 7.76 9.91 0.22
N MET A 126 7.06 10.47 1.20
CA MET A 126 7.06 11.91 1.49
C MET A 126 7.57 12.26 2.90
N GLY A 127 7.82 11.26 3.75
CA GLY A 127 8.13 11.47 5.17
C GLY A 127 9.55 11.10 5.57
N ALA A 128 9.71 10.71 6.84
CA ALA A 128 11.01 10.38 7.42
C ALA A 128 11.60 9.06 6.90
N GLY A 129 10.79 8.22 6.26
CA GLY A 129 11.22 6.98 5.62
C GLY A 129 11.92 7.20 4.28
N LYS A 130 11.89 8.42 3.72
CA LYS A 130 12.47 8.71 2.41
C LYS A 130 13.95 8.36 2.34
N GLY A 131 14.30 7.54 1.35
CA GLY A 131 15.67 7.04 1.15
C GLY A 131 16.05 5.84 2.02
N SER A 132 15.16 5.38 2.90
CA SER A 132 15.32 4.12 3.64
C SER A 132 14.70 2.96 2.87
N THR A 133 15.25 1.77 3.08
CA THR A 133 14.78 0.52 2.45
C THR A 133 14.26 -0.48 3.48
N HIS A 134 14.69 -0.37 4.74
CA HIS A 134 14.36 -1.32 5.80
C HIS A 134 13.93 -0.61 7.07
N PHE A 135 12.63 -0.36 7.24
CA PHE A 135 12.13 0.36 8.40
C PHE A 135 10.74 -0.11 8.83
N CYS A 136 10.37 0.20 10.07
CA CYS A 136 9.02 0.00 10.58
C CYS A 136 8.41 1.34 10.97
N CYS A 137 7.18 1.59 10.54
CA CYS A 137 6.35 2.66 11.07
C CYS A 137 5.39 2.08 12.11
N ILE A 138 5.39 2.64 13.32
CA ILE A 138 4.45 2.30 14.39
C ILE A 138 3.54 3.50 14.60
N THR A 139 2.22 3.29 14.52
CA THR A 139 1.21 4.29 14.81
C THR A 139 0.65 4.07 16.22
N LEU A 140 0.92 5.01 17.12
CA LEU A 140 0.50 4.98 18.52
C LEU A 140 -0.75 5.84 18.69
N GLY A 141 -1.93 5.21 18.59
CA GLY A 141 -3.24 5.87 18.64
C GLY A 141 -4.17 5.19 19.64
N THR A 142 -5.46 5.06 19.31
CA THR A 142 -6.42 4.27 20.11
C THR A 142 -5.92 2.85 20.34
N GLY A 143 -5.31 2.26 19.30
CA GLY A 143 -4.56 1.01 19.30
C GLY A 143 -3.10 1.23 18.86
N VAL A 144 -2.42 0.15 18.49
CA VAL A 144 -1.07 0.19 17.91
C VAL A 144 -1.09 -0.47 16.55
N GLY A 145 -1.03 0.34 15.49
CA GLY A 145 -0.88 -0.14 14.12
C GLY A 145 0.59 -0.10 13.69
N SER A 146 0.91 -0.82 12.61
CA SER A 146 2.25 -0.76 12.05
C SER A 146 2.33 -1.20 10.60
N GLY A 147 3.29 -0.63 9.87
CA GLY A 147 3.68 -1.07 8.54
C GLY A 147 5.18 -1.34 8.50
N ILE A 148 5.56 -2.46 7.91
CA ILE A 148 6.96 -2.89 7.78
C ILE A 148 7.41 -2.75 6.33
N ILE A 149 8.48 -1.99 6.09
CA ILE A 149 9.12 -1.83 4.79
C ILE A 149 10.41 -2.67 4.77
N VAL A 150 10.53 -3.56 3.78
CA VAL A 150 11.71 -4.39 3.46
C VAL A 150 12.01 -4.23 1.99
N ASP A 151 13.27 -3.98 1.63
CA ASP A 151 13.69 -3.68 0.26
C ASP A 151 12.85 -2.58 -0.42
N GLY A 152 12.43 -1.57 0.36
CA GLY A 152 11.60 -0.46 -0.13
C GLY A 152 10.16 -0.83 -0.46
N LYS A 153 9.69 -2.02 -0.05
CA LYS A 153 8.33 -2.50 -0.27
C LYS A 153 7.67 -2.87 1.06
N VAL A 154 6.36 -2.74 1.14
CA VAL A 154 5.61 -3.26 2.28
C VAL A 154 5.75 -4.77 2.34
N LEU A 155 5.97 -5.29 3.54
CA LEU A 155 5.91 -6.71 3.83
C LEU A 155 4.44 -7.09 4.09
N HIS A 156 3.78 -7.71 3.11
CA HIS A 156 2.38 -8.15 3.23
C HIS A 156 2.21 -9.54 3.86
N GLY A 157 3.23 -10.39 3.80
CA GLY A 157 3.08 -11.80 4.19
C GLY A 157 2.26 -12.60 3.18
N ILE A 158 1.74 -13.76 3.60
CA ILE A 158 1.02 -14.68 2.69
C ILE A 158 -0.38 -14.18 2.33
N ASP A 159 -1.03 -13.44 3.22
CA ASP A 159 -2.45 -13.06 3.17
C ASP A 159 -2.71 -11.61 3.59
N GLY A 160 -1.68 -10.77 3.69
CA GLY A 160 -1.81 -9.37 4.07
C GLY A 160 -1.65 -9.08 5.56
N MET A 161 -1.41 -10.11 6.39
CA MET A 161 -1.31 -10.00 7.86
C MET A 161 0.10 -9.76 8.41
N ALA A 162 1.12 -9.63 7.56
CA ALA A 162 2.44 -9.32 8.09
C ALA A 162 2.52 -7.89 8.61
N GLY A 163 3.31 -7.71 9.68
CA GLY A 163 3.54 -6.39 10.24
C GLY A 163 2.56 -5.96 11.34
N GLU A 164 1.79 -6.87 11.93
CA GLU A 164 0.94 -6.62 13.12
C GLU A 164 1.75 -6.46 14.42
N ALA A 165 2.65 -5.46 14.47
CA ALA A 165 3.57 -5.26 15.58
C ALA A 165 2.87 -4.87 16.89
N GLY A 166 1.67 -4.27 16.82
CA GLY A 166 0.85 -4.02 18.01
C GLY A 166 0.48 -5.29 18.77
N HIS A 167 0.43 -6.44 18.09
CA HIS A 167 0.00 -7.71 18.67
C HIS A 167 1.16 -8.65 19.05
N VAL A 168 2.41 -8.22 18.92
CA VAL A 168 3.55 -8.99 19.46
C VAL A 168 3.46 -9.07 20.97
N ILE A 169 3.74 -10.25 21.53
CA ILE A 169 3.68 -10.49 22.96
C ILE A 169 4.94 -9.90 23.60
N VAL A 170 4.76 -8.88 24.44
CA VAL A 170 5.84 -8.25 25.22
C VAL A 170 5.82 -8.66 26.69
N ASP A 171 4.71 -9.26 27.13
CA ASP A 171 4.52 -9.75 28.50
C ASP A 171 3.59 -10.98 28.49
N PRO A 172 4.10 -12.22 28.52
CA PRO A 172 3.26 -13.41 28.42
C PRO A 172 2.14 -13.50 29.48
N GLU A 173 2.37 -12.89 30.65
CA GLU A 173 1.42 -12.83 31.78
C GLU A 173 0.67 -11.49 31.83
N GLY A 174 0.72 -10.72 30.75
CA GLY A 174 0.11 -9.42 30.63
C GLY A 174 -1.42 -9.42 30.52
N PRO A 175 -2.02 -8.23 30.39
CA PRO A 175 -3.47 -8.08 30.32
C PRO A 175 -4.03 -8.69 29.01
N PRO A 176 -5.34 -9.00 28.98
CA PRO A 176 -6.00 -9.41 27.74
C PRO A 176 -5.93 -8.32 26.66
N CYS A 177 -5.89 -8.74 25.40
CA CYS A 177 -5.88 -7.86 24.23
C CYS A 177 -7.17 -8.07 23.40
N GLY A 178 -7.59 -7.03 22.67
CA GLY A 178 -8.76 -7.07 21.80
C GLY A 178 -8.66 -8.10 20.66
N CYS A 179 -7.45 -8.52 20.29
CA CYS A 179 -7.24 -9.58 19.29
C CYS A 179 -7.56 -11.00 19.80
N GLY A 180 -7.90 -11.17 21.09
CA GLY A 180 -8.14 -12.46 21.74
C GLY A 180 -6.91 -13.04 22.44
N GLY A 181 -5.73 -12.46 22.22
CA GLY A 181 -4.49 -12.79 22.94
C GLY A 181 -4.34 -12.09 24.29
N ARG A 182 -3.12 -12.11 24.82
CA ARG A 182 -2.72 -11.39 26.05
C ARG A 182 -1.28 -10.94 25.97
N GLY A 183 -0.97 -9.85 26.67
CA GLY A 183 0.40 -9.35 26.72
C GLY A 183 0.89 -8.64 25.47
N CYS A 184 -0.01 -8.30 24.56
CA CYS A 184 0.32 -7.61 23.32
C CYS A 184 0.89 -6.21 23.59
N LEU A 185 1.82 -5.75 22.75
CA LEU A 185 2.41 -4.42 22.82
C LEU A 185 1.35 -3.31 22.88
N GLU A 186 0.27 -3.45 22.11
CA GLU A 186 -0.87 -2.52 22.09
C GLU A 186 -1.46 -2.28 23.48
N ALA A 187 -1.51 -3.30 24.33
CA ALA A 187 -2.08 -3.17 25.65
C ALA A 187 -1.29 -2.21 26.55
N TYR A 188 -0.04 -1.89 26.19
CA TYR A 188 0.87 -1.02 26.94
C TYR A 188 1.20 0.29 26.22
N ALA A 189 1.19 0.29 24.87
CA ALA A 189 1.66 1.41 24.05
C ALA A 189 0.57 2.16 23.28
N SER A 190 -0.70 1.80 23.46
CA SER A 190 -1.84 2.56 22.92
C SER A 190 -2.40 3.57 23.93
N ALA A 191 -3.23 4.50 23.45
CA ALA A 191 -3.95 5.44 24.30
C ALA A 191 -4.87 4.74 25.30
N THR A 192 -5.52 3.66 24.87
CA THR A 192 -6.37 2.83 25.75
C THR A 192 -5.53 2.06 26.77
N GLY A 193 -4.34 1.59 26.40
CA GLY A 193 -3.36 0.96 27.28
C GLY A 193 -2.85 1.90 28.38
N LEU A 194 -2.46 3.12 28.02
CA LEU A 194 -2.03 4.16 28.97
C LEU A 194 -3.13 4.47 29.99
N ALA A 195 -4.35 4.73 29.51
CA ALA A 195 -5.51 5.01 30.37
C ALA A 195 -5.79 3.86 31.35
N ARG A 196 -5.69 2.60 30.88
CA ARG A 196 -5.86 1.41 31.71
C ARG A 196 -4.77 1.32 32.78
N MET A 197 -3.49 1.42 32.41
CA MET A 197 -2.38 1.35 33.35
C MET A 197 -2.49 2.41 34.46
N ALA A 198 -2.88 3.64 34.10
CA ALA A 198 -3.11 4.71 35.07
C ALA A 198 -4.25 4.37 36.06
N LYS A 199 -5.38 3.87 35.55
CA LYS A 199 -6.53 3.47 36.40
C LYS A 199 -6.18 2.31 37.33
N GLU A 200 -5.44 1.32 36.85
CA GLU A 200 -4.98 0.18 37.65
C GLU A 200 -3.98 0.58 38.74
N ALA A 201 -3.07 1.52 38.43
CA ALA A 201 -2.11 2.04 39.40
C ALA A 201 -2.80 2.82 40.53
N LEU A 202 -3.76 3.69 40.19
CA LEU A 202 -4.60 4.37 41.18
C LEU A 202 -5.40 3.39 42.05
N ALA A 203 -6.03 2.37 41.43
CA ALA A 203 -6.84 1.40 42.16
C ALA A 203 -6.02 0.59 43.19
N ARG A 204 -4.72 0.39 42.93
CA ARG A 204 -3.79 -0.30 43.83
C ARG A 204 -3.12 0.62 44.86
N GLY A 205 -3.44 1.92 44.87
CA GLY A 205 -2.81 2.91 45.74
C GLY A 205 -1.32 3.13 45.44
N ALA A 206 -0.87 2.77 44.23
CA ALA A 206 0.52 2.99 43.82
C ALA A 206 0.80 4.48 43.55
N PHE A 207 -0.25 5.27 43.28
CA PHE A 207 -0.22 6.69 42.94
C PHE A 207 -1.08 7.47 43.92
N GLN A 208 -0.60 8.62 44.39
CA GLN A 208 -1.18 9.30 45.56
C GLN A 208 -2.44 10.11 45.23
N GLN A 209 -2.53 10.67 44.02
CA GLN A 209 -3.72 11.21 43.32
C GLN A 209 -3.19 12.11 42.20
N PHE A 210 -3.71 11.96 40.98
CA PHE A 210 -3.39 12.93 39.91
C PHE A 210 -3.96 14.30 40.28
N SER A 211 -3.09 15.31 40.36
CA SER A 211 -3.51 16.69 40.60
C SER A 211 -4.27 17.17 39.36
N SER A 212 -5.46 17.75 39.52
CA SER A 212 -6.24 18.24 38.37
C SER A 212 -5.42 19.27 37.56
N PRO A 213 -5.39 19.19 36.21
CA PRO A 213 -4.69 20.20 35.41
C PRO A 213 -5.25 21.57 35.74
N SER A 214 -4.38 22.56 35.91
CA SER A 214 -4.81 23.94 36.08
C SER A 214 -5.63 24.37 34.86
N ARG A 215 -6.96 24.46 35.02
CA ARG A 215 -7.91 24.87 33.96
C ARG A 215 -7.66 26.32 33.57
N THR A 216 -6.74 26.57 32.64
CA THR A 216 -6.66 27.86 31.93
C THR A 216 -6.97 27.64 30.45
N GLY A 217 -8.27 27.66 30.13
CA GLY A 217 -8.76 27.64 28.75
C GLY A 217 -10.09 26.91 28.56
N ALA A 218 -11.19 27.66 28.66
CA ALA A 218 -12.56 27.33 28.22
C ALA A 218 -13.32 26.16 28.91
N SER A 219 -13.94 26.45 30.06
CA SER A 219 -15.41 26.58 30.22
C SER A 219 -15.74 26.52 31.72
N GLU A 220 -16.31 27.61 32.22
CA GLU A 220 -16.84 27.71 33.58
C GLU A 220 -18.02 26.75 33.76
N MET A 221 -17.94 25.87 34.76
CA MET A 221 -19.04 25.63 35.70
C MET A 221 -18.50 24.94 36.95
N ALA A 222 -19.07 25.37 38.07
CA ALA A 222 -18.59 25.28 39.44
C ALA A 222 -18.50 23.86 40.03
N GLY A 223 -17.59 23.67 40.97
CA GLY A 223 -17.53 22.51 41.86
C GLY A 223 -16.21 22.39 42.58
N THR A 224 -16.27 22.46 43.90
CA THR A 224 -15.20 22.37 44.92
C THR A 224 -14.19 21.25 44.70
N GLY A 225 -12.95 21.46 45.18
CA GLY A 225 -11.81 20.57 44.99
C GLY A 225 -12.09 19.11 45.32
N ASP A 226 -12.07 18.29 44.27
CA ASP A 226 -11.93 16.85 44.28
C ASP A 226 -11.08 16.49 43.06
N GLY A 227 -10.14 15.56 43.22
CA GLY A 227 -9.21 15.13 42.17
C GLY A 227 -9.91 14.61 40.90
N ILE A 228 -9.12 14.40 39.84
CA ILE A 228 -9.61 13.90 38.55
C ILE A 228 -10.44 12.63 38.77
N GLN A 229 -11.73 12.67 38.44
CA GLN A 229 -12.61 11.51 38.57
C GLN A 229 -12.09 10.34 37.71
N LYS A 230 -12.25 9.10 38.19
CA LYS A 230 -11.84 7.84 37.50
C LYS A 230 -12.26 7.72 36.02
N GLY A 231 -13.24 8.51 35.56
CA GLY A 231 -13.70 8.58 34.17
C GLY A 231 -12.90 9.50 33.23
N GLN A 232 -11.96 10.31 33.73
CA GLN A 232 -11.26 11.36 32.96
C GLN A 232 -9.78 11.07 32.63
N LEU A 233 -9.28 9.87 32.94
CA LEU A 233 -7.90 9.48 32.62
C LEU A 233 -7.82 8.92 31.20
N THR A 234 -7.34 9.76 30.29
CA THR A 234 -7.06 9.47 28.88
C THR A 234 -5.56 9.71 28.61
N ALA A 235 -5.07 9.32 27.44
CA ALA A 235 -3.67 9.59 27.07
C ALA A 235 -3.37 11.10 27.03
N GLU A 236 -4.33 11.90 26.60
CA GLU A 236 -4.24 13.36 26.50
C GLU A 236 -4.16 14.00 27.90
N THR A 237 -4.98 13.55 28.84
CA THR A 237 -4.91 14.07 30.22
C THR A 237 -3.63 13.63 30.92
N LEU A 238 -3.17 12.39 30.71
CA LEU A 238 -1.87 11.93 31.19
C LEU A 238 -0.71 12.75 30.61
N HIS A 239 -0.75 13.09 29.32
CA HIS A 239 0.25 13.96 28.70
C HIS A 239 0.29 15.34 29.36
N ALA A 240 -0.89 15.96 29.56
CA ALA A 240 -0.99 17.26 30.21
C ALA A 240 -0.39 17.25 31.63
N LEU A 241 -0.68 16.20 32.41
CA LEU A 241 -0.13 16.02 33.76
C LEU A 241 1.38 15.82 33.76
N ALA A 242 1.91 14.98 32.86
CA ALA A 242 3.35 14.75 32.75
C ALA A 242 4.10 16.04 32.38
N LYS A 243 3.48 16.90 31.57
CA LYS A 243 3.98 18.23 31.20
C LYS A 243 3.98 19.20 32.38
N GLU A 244 2.97 19.14 33.25
CA GLU A 244 2.92 19.91 34.50
C GLU A 244 3.89 19.38 35.58
N GLY A 245 4.51 18.22 35.34
CA GLY A 245 5.52 17.64 36.24
C GLY A 245 5.01 16.55 37.17
N ASP A 246 3.78 16.06 36.96
CA ASP A 246 3.20 14.98 37.74
C ASP A 246 4.06 13.70 37.63
N PRO A 247 4.61 13.19 38.75
CA PRO A 247 5.52 12.05 38.74
C PRO A 247 4.81 10.73 38.38
N ASP A 248 3.53 10.58 38.75
CA ASP A 248 2.75 9.37 38.50
C ASP A 248 2.42 9.27 37.00
N ALA A 249 2.09 10.40 36.36
CA ALA A 249 1.82 10.45 34.93
C ALA A 249 3.08 10.14 34.11
N ARG A 250 4.23 10.69 34.53
CA ARG A 250 5.54 10.37 33.91
C ARG A 250 5.88 8.89 34.07
N GLN A 251 5.59 8.29 35.23
CA GLN A 251 5.85 6.88 35.47
C GLN A 251 5.06 5.97 34.53
N ILE A 252 3.84 6.34 34.15
CA ILE A 252 3.05 5.62 33.14
C ILE A 252 3.71 5.66 31.77
N PHE A 253 4.24 6.80 31.33
CA PHE A 253 4.98 6.89 30.05
C PHE A 253 6.32 6.15 30.09
N ILE A 254 7.02 6.13 31.22
CA ILE A 254 8.22 5.30 31.41
C ILE A 254 7.86 3.82 31.26
N GLN A 255 6.75 3.38 31.86
CA GLN A 255 6.28 2.00 31.72
C GLN A 255 5.92 1.67 30.26
N MET A 256 5.22 2.56 29.55
CA MET A 256 5.01 2.42 28.10
C MET A 256 6.34 2.30 27.36
N GLY A 257 7.29 3.20 27.63
CA GLY A 257 8.60 3.21 26.98
C GLY A 257 9.34 1.89 27.14
N ARG A 258 9.22 1.26 28.32
CA ARG A 258 9.79 -0.06 28.59
C ARG A 258 9.20 -1.15 27.68
N TYR A 259 7.89 -1.26 27.61
CA TYR A 259 7.24 -2.30 26.79
C TYR A 259 7.41 -2.03 25.30
N LEU A 260 7.36 -0.77 24.87
CA LEU A 260 7.67 -0.37 23.50
C LEU A 260 9.09 -0.79 23.11
N GLY A 261 10.09 -0.51 23.95
CA GLY A 261 11.47 -0.91 23.66
C GLY A 261 11.67 -2.43 23.62
N ILE A 262 10.93 -3.20 24.42
CA ILE A 262 10.91 -4.68 24.33
C ILE A 262 10.34 -5.12 22.97
N GLY A 263 9.18 -4.61 22.58
CA GLY A 263 8.55 -4.94 21.30
C GLY A 263 9.43 -4.58 20.10
N LEU A 264 9.97 -3.37 20.09
CA LEU A 264 10.87 -2.90 19.03
C LEU A 264 12.18 -3.69 18.95
N THR A 265 12.70 -4.18 20.09
CA THR A 265 13.87 -5.07 20.09
C THR A 265 13.59 -6.36 19.32
N ASN A 266 12.42 -6.96 19.49
CA ASN A 266 12.04 -8.17 18.77
C ASN A 266 12.00 -7.92 17.25
N LEU A 267 11.38 -6.81 16.83
CA LEU A 267 11.35 -6.42 15.41
C LEU A 267 12.76 -6.21 14.84
N LEU A 268 13.64 -5.53 15.58
CA LEU A 268 15.01 -5.29 15.14
C LEU A 268 15.80 -6.58 14.94
N GLN A 269 15.62 -7.56 15.83
CA GLN A 269 16.30 -8.84 15.71
C GLN A 269 15.81 -9.67 14.52
N LEU A 270 14.52 -9.59 14.19
CA LEU A 270 13.93 -10.35 13.09
C LEU A 270 14.16 -9.70 11.72
N PHE A 271 14.03 -8.38 11.65
CA PHE A 271 14.00 -7.65 10.37
C PHE A 271 15.23 -6.80 10.11
N ASN A 272 16.16 -6.68 11.07
CA ASN A 272 17.45 -6.00 10.87
C ASN A 272 17.32 -4.58 10.30
N MET A 273 16.34 -3.82 10.79
CA MET A 273 15.97 -2.51 10.25
C MET A 273 17.01 -1.41 10.52
N GLU A 274 16.99 -0.37 9.69
CA GLU A 274 17.82 0.83 9.84
C GLU A 274 17.08 1.97 10.55
N LEU A 275 15.75 1.96 10.51
CA LEU A 275 14.91 3.04 11.01
C LEU A 275 13.63 2.50 11.65
N ILE A 276 13.21 3.15 12.75
CA ILE A 276 11.90 2.98 13.37
C ILE A 276 11.26 4.37 13.43
N LEU A 277 10.08 4.49 12.85
CA LEU A 277 9.27 5.69 12.87
C LEU A 277 8.13 5.51 13.85
N LEU A 278 7.97 6.46 14.77
CA LEU A 278 6.84 6.49 15.70
C LEU A 278 5.94 7.67 15.34
N GLY A 279 4.68 7.39 15.06
CA GLY A 279 3.64 8.38 14.77
C GLY A 279 2.39 8.17 15.62
N GLY A 280 1.32 8.90 15.31
CA GLY A 280 0.06 8.87 16.05
C GLY A 280 0.02 9.81 17.26
N GLY A 281 -1.18 10.06 17.80
CA GLY A 281 -1.38 11.08 18.84
C GLY A 281 -0.62 10.81 20.14
N VAL A 282 -0.34 9.56 20.50
CA VAL A 282 0.47 9.24 21.69
C VAL A 282 1.93 9.64 21.48
N ALA A 283 2.44 9.67 20.24
CA ALA A 283 3.81 10.08 19.95
C ALA A 283 4.09 11.56 20.27
N ASP A 284 3.07 12.39 20.50
CA ASP A 284 3.23 13.76 21.02
C ASP A 284 3.84 13.77 22.44
N SER A 285 3.73 12.65 23.17
CA SER A 285 4.35 12.43 24.48
C SER A 285 5.79 11.93 24.43
N TRP A 286 6.46 12.08 23.28
CA TRP A 286 7.81 11.58 22.96
C TRP A 286 8.81 11.69 24.12
N ASP A 287 8.92 12.88 24.71
CA ASP A 287 9.95 13.19 25.73
C ASP A 287 9.81 12.34 27.00
N TYR A 288 8.63 11.74 27.24
CA TYR A 288 8.35 10.99 28.46
C TYR A 288 8.58 9.49 28.33
N PHE A 289 8.68 8.94 27.10
CA PHE A 289 8.86 7.49 26.90
C PHE A 289 10.08 7.12 26.06
N ILE A 290 10.55 8.00 25.16
CA ILE A 290 11.57 7.63 24.17
C ILE A 290 12.89 7.19 24.80
N HIS A 291 13.31 7.86 25.88
CA HIS A 291 14.57 7.56 26.53
C HIS A 291 14.54 6.13 27.10
N GLU A 292 13.44 5.75 27.74
CA GLU A 292 13.28 4.39 28.27
C GLU A 292 13.15 3.35 27.14
N THR A 293 12.47 3.68 26.04
CA THR A 293 12.43 2.84 24.84
C THR A 293 13.84 2.56 24.30
N GLN A 294 14.67 3.60 24.18
CA GLN A 294 16.05 3.47 23.75
C GLN A 294 16.89 2.64 24.74
N ASN A 295 16.71 2.85 26.05
CA ASN A 295 17.40 2.09 27.08
C ASN A 295 17.11 0.59 26.97
N GLN A 296 15.84 0.21 26.78
CA GLN A 296 15.47 -1.18 26.59
C GLN A 296 16.07 -1.78 25.31
N ILE A 297 16.12 -1.03 24.21
CA ILE A 297 16.76 -1.49 22.97
C ILE A 297 18.26 -1.69 23.18
N GLN A 298 18.96 -0.74 23.81
CA GLN A 298 20.38 -0.87 24.11
C GLN A 298 20.69 -2.05 25.04
N ALA A 299 19.81 -2.33 26.00
CA ALA A 299 19.98 -3.40 26.96
C ALA A 299 19.71 -4.80 26.39
N ARG A 300 18.87 -4.91 25.33
CA ARG A 300 18.33 -6.20 24.88
C ARG A 300 18.70 -6.58 23.45
N ALA A 301 18.86 -5.62 22.55
CA ALA A 301 19.19 -5.90 21.16
C ALA A 301 20.68 -6.24 21.00
N TYR A 302 21.03 -6.95 19.92
CA TYR A 302 22.42 -7.09 19.53
C TYR A 302 23.08 -5.71 19.42
N ARG A 303 24.25 -5.54 20.03
CA ARG A 303 24.94 -4.25 20.13
C ARG A 303 25.15 -3.55 18.78
N ALA A 304 25.39 -4.32 17.72
CA ALA A 304 25.51 -3.79 16.36
C ALA A 304 24.19 -3.17 15.86
N LEU A 305 23.06 -3.84 16.10
CA LEU A 305 21.73 -3.34 15.75
C LEU A 305 21.37 -2.09 16.56
N ALA A 306 21.54 -2.16 17.88
CA ALA A 306 21.22 -1.07 18.80
C ALA A 306 21.98 0.23 18.48
N ARG A 307 23.21 0.11 17.96
CA ARG A 307 24.03 1.26 17.55
C ARG A 307 23.62 1.86 16.20
N ARG A 308 23.07 1.04 15.30
CA ARG A 308 22.78 1.43 13.92
C ARG A 308 21.37 1.97 13.77
N VAL A 309 20.40 1.38 14.46
CA VAL A 309 18.99 1.77 14.34
C VAL A 309 18.79 3.24 14.71
N LYS A 310 18.07 3.96 13.87
CA LYS A 310 17.57 5.30 14.18
C LYS A 310 16.12 5.18 14.63
N ILE A 311 15.74 5.92 15.68
CA ILE A 311 14.35 6.03 16.11
C ILE A 311 13.95 7.50 15.96
N GLN A 312 12.91 7.77 15.18
CA GLN A 312 12.49 9.12 14.82
C GLN A 312 10.97 9.27 14.88
N LYS A 313 10.50 10.51 14.95
CA LYS A 313 9.09 10.82 14.73
C LYS A 313 8.75 10.67 13.25
N ALA A 314 7.57 10.11 12.99
CA ALA A 314 6.93 10.18 11.68
C ALA A 314 6.71 11.66 11.28
N LEU A 315 6.84 12.00 9.99
CA LEU A 315 6.77 13.39 9.51
C LEU A 315 5.49 13.70 8.74
N CYS A 316 4.84 12.71 8.15
CA CYS A 316 3.62 12.90 7.36
C CYS A 316 2.38 13.14 8.22
N GLY A 317 2.47 12.96 9.54
CA GLY A 317 1.40 13.29 10.48
C GLY A 317 0.06 12.67 10.11
N ARG A 318 -0.99 13.49 10.01
CA ARG A 318 -2.36 13.04 9.68
C ARG A 318 -2.52 12.71 8.20
N GLU A 319 -1.60 13.17 7.36
CA GLU A 319 -1.58 12.97 5.93
C GLU A 319 -0.90 11.65 5.51
N ALA A 320 -0.26 10.92 6.44
CA ALA A 320 0.47 9.69 6.15
C ALA A 320 -0.40 8.66 5.38
N GLY A 321 -1.63 8.43 5.85
CA GLY A 321 -2.56 7.47 5.23
C GLY A 321 -2.94 7.87 3.80
N ILE A 322 -3.37 9.13 3.58
CA ILE A 322 -3.77 9.59 2.23
C ILE A 322 -2.60 9.64 1.24
N LEU A 323 -1.40 10.04 1.70
CA LEU A 323 -0.19 10.05 0.89
C LEU A 323 0.22 8.62 0.52
N GLY A 324 0.12 7.71 1.49
CA GLY A 324 0.32 6.28 1.29
C GLY A 324 -0.60 5.67 0.27
N ALA A 325 -1.90 5.90 0.41
CA ALA A 325 -2.91 5.41 -0.51
C ALA A 325 -2.69 5.96 -1.94
N ALA A 326 -2.34 7.24 -2.08
CA ALA A 326 -1.94 7.79 -3.37
C ALA A 326 -0.67 7.14 -3.92
N TYR A 327 0.33 6.87 -3.07
CA TYR A 327 1.54 6.18 -3.48
C TYR A 327 1.26 4.76 -3.98
N VAL A 328 0.35 4.03 -3.34
CA VAL A 328 -0.13 2.71 -3.80
C VAL A 328 -0.69 2.82 -5.22
N ALA A 329 -1.55 3.82 -5.49
CA ALA A 329 -2.08 4.03 -6.83
C ALA A 329 -0.98 4.35 -7.86
N LEU A 330 0.00 5.18 -7.51
CA LEU A 330 1.13 5.50 -8.39
C LEU A 330 2.01 4.27 -8.69
N GLN A 331 2.26 3.42 -7.70
CA GLN A 331 3.01 2.17 -7.93
C GLN A 331 2.19 1.21 -8.81
N GLY A 332 0.90 1.08 -8.54
CA GLY A 332 0.00 0.26 -9.36
C GLY A 332 -0.05 0.72 -10.82
N LEU A 333 -0.07 2.03 -11.08
CA LEU A 333 -0.01 2.58 -12.44
C LEU A 333 1.30 2.24 -13.13
N LYS A 334 2.44 2.37 -12.44
CA LYS A 334 3.75 1.96 -12.99
C LYS A 334 3.78 0.48 -13.31
N GLU A 335 3.21 -0.38 -12.47
CA GLU A 335 3.11 -1.81 -12.74
C GLU A 335 2.22 -2.10 -13.96
N LEU A 336 1.09 -1.42 -14.11
CA LEU A 336 0.23 -1.55 -15.28
C LEU A 336 0.94 -1.11 -16.57
N GLU A 337 1.68 -0.01 -16.53
CA GLU A 337 2.49 0.45 -17.65
C GLU A 337 3.59 -0.54 -18.02
N GLN A 338 4.31 -1.07 -17.02
CA GLN A 338 5.32 -2.11 -17.23
C GLN A 338 4.70 -3.37 -17.83
N ARG A 339 3.55 -3.83 -17.30
CA ARG A 339 2.83 -4.99 -17.85
C ARG A 339 2.38 -4.75 -19.29
N ARG A 340 1.90 -3.55 -19.63
CA ARG A 340 1.53 -3.16 -21.00
C ARG A 340 2.72 -3.09 -21.95
N ARG A 341 3.91 -2.77 -21.46
CA ARG A 341 5.15 -2.84 -22.25
C ARG A 341 5.60 -4.28 -22.49
N LEU A 342 5.38 -5.14 -21.50
CA LEU A 342 5.76 -6.54 -21.55
C LEU A 342 4.73 -7.43 -22.24
N ARG A 343 3.46 -7.01 -22.34
CA ARG A 343 2.41 -7.80 -22.99
C ARG A 343 1.34 -6.89 -23.58
N ASP A 344 0.80 -7.31 -24.71
CA ASP A 344 -0.19 -6.56 -25.46
C ASP A 344 -1.21 -7.51 -26.10
N GLU A 345 -2.49 -7.20 -25.88
CA GLU A 345 -3.63 -7.98 -26.38
C GLU A 345 -4.12 -7.40 -27.71
N ARG A 346 -4.35 -8.27 -28.68
CA ARG A 346 -4.76 -7.93 -30.05
C ARG A 346 -5.98 -8.74 -30.45
N PRO A 347 -6.73 -8.29 -31.49
CA PRO A 347 -7.85 -9.08 -32.00
C PRO A 347 -7.46 -10.50 -32.42
N TRP A 348 -6.25 -10.67 -32.98
CA TRP A 348 -5.71 -11.97 -33.40
C TRP A 348 -5.17 -12.84 -32.26
N GLY A 349 -4.98 -12.30 -31.05
CA GLY A 349 -4.19 -12.99 -30.02
C GLY A 349 -3.47 -12.04 -29.08
N ASN A 350 -2.27 -12.39 -28.64
CA ASN A 350 -1.43 -11.51 -27.83
C ASN A 350 0.05 -11.72 -28.15
N TRP A 351 0.89 -10.78 -27.72
CA TRP A 351 2.33 -11.00 -27.61
C TRP A 351 2.83 -10.61 -26.24
N THR A 352 3.87 -11.30 -25.76
CA THR A 352 4.58 -11.02 -24.50
C THR A 352 6.08 -10.89 -24.79
N LEU A 353 6.72 -9.79 -24.39
CA LEU A 353 8.17 -9.63 -24.42
C LEU A 353 8.80 -10.56 -23.38
N LEU A 354 9.71 -11.42 -23.83
CA LEU A 354 10.46 -12.33 -22.98
C LEU A 354 11.84 -11.77 -22.64
N ASP A 355 12.51 -11.13 -23.60
CA ASP A 355 13.83 -10.53 -23.43
C ASP A 355 14.09 -9.47 -24.52
N GLU A 356 14.95 -8.49 -24.24
CA GLU A 356 15.43 -7.53 -25.24
C GLU A 356 16.87 -7.07 -24.96
N GLY A 357 17.60 -6.84 -26.05
CA GLY A 357 18.93 -6.24 -26.01
C GLY A 357 19.08 -5.21 -27.12
N THR A 358 20.29 -4.68 -27.29
CA THR A 358 20.57 -3.65 -28.29
C THR A 358 20.36 -4.10 -29.73
N THR A 359 20.49 -5.40 -30.00
CA THR A 359 20.43 -5.96 -31.37
C THR A 359 19.41 -7.08 -31.50
N TYR A 360 18.65 -7.39 -30.45
CA TYR A 360 17.67 -8.48 -30.46
C TYR A 360 16.44 -8.18 -29.60
N LYS A 361 15.33 -8.85 -29.92
CA LYS A 361 14.10 -8.84 -29.13
C LYS A 361 13.44 -10.21 -29.22
N VAL A 362 13.02 -10.77 -28.08
CA VAL A 362 12.38 -12.08 -28.00
C VAL A 362 10.95 -11.92 -27.53
N LYS A 363 9.98 -12.39 -28.32
CA LYS A 363 8.55 -12.33 -27.99
C LYS A 363 7.93 -13.73 -27.98
N ARG A 364 6.99 -13.96 -27.07
CA ARG A 364 6.02 -15.05 -27.11
C ARG A 364 4.74 -14.53 -27.74
N LEU A 365 4.40 -15.01 -28.93
CA LEU A 365 3.14 -14.72 -29.60
C LEU A 365 2.17 -15.86 -29.33
N GLU A 366 0.92 -15.53 -29.02
CA GLU A 366 -0.18 -16.49 -28.97
C GLU A 366 -1.24 -16.06 -29.97
N VAL A 367 -1.42 -16.85 -31.04
CA VAL A 367 -2.43 -16.56 -32.08
C VAL A 367 -3.66 -17.42 -31.84
N LYS A 368 -4.81 -16.77 -31.65
CA LYS A 368 -6.10 -17.43 -31.33
C LYS A 368 -6.58 -18.33 -32.49
N PRO A 369 -7.39 -19.37 -32.22
CA PRO A 369 -8.02 -20.19 -33.24
C PRO A 369 -8.71 -19.36 -34.34
N GLY A 370 -8.47 -19.70 -35.60
CA GLY A 370 -9.08 -19.04 -36.76
C GLY A 370 -8.59 -17.60 -37.02
N GLN A 371 -7.63 -17.09 -36.25
CA GLN A 371 -7.09 -15.74 -36.41
C GLN A 371 -5.76 -15.75 -37.19
N ARG A 372 -5.37 -14.57 -37.66
CA ARG A 372 -4.10 -14.37 -38.37
C ARG A 372 -3.55 -12.98 -38.11
N LEU A 373 -2.25 -12.79 -38.28
CA LEU A 373 -1.66 -11.46 -38.28
C LEU A 373 -1.91 -10.77 -39.65
N SER A 374 -1.86 -9.44 -39.68
CA SER A 374 -1.84 -8.67 -40.94
C SER A 374 -0.66 -9.13 -41.81
N LEU A 375 -0.81 -9.10 -43.15
CA LEU A 375 0.34 -9.37 -44.03
C LEU A 375 1.29 -8.19 -43.89
N GLN A 376 2.55 -8.45 -43.56
CA GLN A 376 3.48 -7.40 -43.20
C GLN A 376 4.90 -7.68 -43.67
N LYS A 377 5.77 -6.68 -43.58
CA LYS A 377 7.22 -6.82 -43.71
C LYS A 377 7.92 -5.82 -42.79
N HIS A 378 9.20 -6.06 -42.53
CA HIS A 378 10.04 -5.18 -41.72
C HIS A 378 11.21 -4.63 -42.54
N ARG A 379 11.55 -3.35 -42.37
CA ARG A 379 12.64 -2.72 -43.15
C ARG A 379 14.00 -2.99 -42.54
N HIS A 380 14.09 -3.11 -41.23
CA HIS A 380 15.37 -3.08 -40.50
C HIS A 380 15.70 -4.32 -39.68
N ARG A 381 14.80 -5.32 -39.66
CA ARG A 381 14.98 -6.56 -38.89
C ARG A 381 14.59 -7.81 -39.68
N ALA A 382 15.22 -8.91 -39.29
CA ALA A 382 14.85 -10.26 -39.64
C ALA A 382 14.31 -10.98 -38.40
N GLU A 383 13.61 -12.10 -38.59
CA GLU A 383 12.94 -12.81 -37.50
C GLU A 383 13.12 -14.32 -37.64
N HIS A 384 13.19 -15.00 -36.51
CA HIS A 384 13.17 -16.45 -36.43
C HIS A 384 12.00 -16.88 -35.56
N TRP A 385 11.13 -17.72 -36.09
CA TRP A 385 9.92 -18.13 -35.41
C TRP A 385 9.96 -19.62 -35.12
N VAL A 386 9.67 -20.01 -33.88
CA VAL A 386 9.61 -21.40 -33.43
C VAL A 386 8.24 -21.66 -32.81
N VAL A 387 7.53 -22.68 -33.26
CA VAL A 387 6.28 -23.11 -32.61
C VAL A 387 6.62 -23.93 -31.37
N VAL A 388 6.16 -23.53 -30.19
CA VAL A 388 6.60 -24.11 -28.91
C VAL A 388 5.53 -24.87 -28.11
N GLU A 389 4.25 -24.66 -28.39
CA GLU A 389 3.14 -25.37 -27.74
C GLU A 389 2.20 -25.99 -28.79
N GLU A 390 1.25 -26.82 -28.35
CA GLU A 390 0.26 -27.45 -29.22
C GLU A 390 -0.45 -26.44 -30.13
N GLY A 391 -0.59 -26.79 -31.41
CA GLY A 391 -1.19 -25.93 -32.43
C GLY A 391 -0.46 -26.07 -33.75
N THR A 392 -1.09 -25.58 -34.81
CA THR A 392 -0.51 -25.59 -36.16
C THR A 392 -0.50 -24.15 -36.66
N ALA A 393 0.66 -23.66 -37.10
CA ALA A 393 0.78 -22.35 -37.73
C ALA A 393 0.91 -22.52 -39.24
N HIS A 394 0.08 -21.82 -40.01
CA HIS A 394 0.30 -21.62 -41.45
C HIS A 394 1.05 -20.31 -41.63
N VAL A 395 2.32 -20.42 -41.99
CA VAL A 395 3.22 -19.28 -42.19
C VAL A 395 3.39 -19.03 -43.68
N THR A 396 3.24 -17.77 -44.09
CA THR A 396 3.60 -17.31 -45.43
C THR A 396 4.87 -16.47 -45.33
N VAL A 397 5.86 -16.69 -46.19
CA VAL A 397 7.07 -15.84 -46.36
C VAL A 397 7.34 -15.69 -47.87
N ASP A 398 7.33 -14.47 -48.38
CA ASP A 398 7.55 -14.10 -49.79
C ASP A 398 6.69 -14.90 -50.81
N GLY A 399 5.48 -15.28 -50.38
CA GLY A 399 4.52 -16.05 -51.17
C GLY A 399 4.59 -17.56 -50.94
N ASP A 400 5.67 -18.08 -50.35
CA ASP A 400 5.78 -19.48 -49.97
C ASP A 400 4.98 -19.76 -48.70
N GLN A 401 4.12 -20.78 -48.74
CA GLN A 401 3.34 -21.22 -47.59
C GLN A 401 3.92 -22.49 -46.98
N ARG A 402 4.05 -22.49 -45.65
CA ARG A 402 4.49 -23.65 -44.86
C ARG A 402 3.57 -23.86 -43.66
N GLU A 403 3.29 -25.13 -43.38
CA GLU A 403 2.71 -25.55 -42.12
C GLU A 403 3.84 -25.80 -41.11
N LEU A 404 3.73 -25.22 -39.92
CA LEU A 404 4.65 -25.44 -38.80
C LEU A 404 3.91 -26.05 -37.62
N ARG A 405 4.51 -27.09 -37.05
CA ARG A 405 4.08 -27.86 -35.87
C ARG A 405 5.03 -27.61 -34.70
N PRO A 406 4.70 -28.05 -33.47
CA PRO A 406 5.59 -27.87 -32.32
C PRO A 406 7.01 -28.39 -32.59
N ASN A 407 8.00 -27.59 -32.21
CA ASN A 407 9.45 -27.76 -32.47
C ASN A 407 9.91 -27.47 -33.91
N GLU A 408 9.03 -27.09 -34.82
CA GLU A 408 9.40 -26.61 -36.15
C GLU A 408 9.59 -25.09 -36.14
N TYR A 409 10.40 -24.61 -37.09
CA TYR A 409 10.80 -23.21 -37.16
C TYR A 409 10.85 -22.69 -38.59
N ILE A 410 10.85 -21.37 -38.71
CA ILE A 410 11.06 -20.68 -39.97
C ILE A 410 11.86 -19.40 -39.76
N PHE A 411 12.67 -19.06 -40.76
CA PHE A 411 13.38 -17.79 -40.83
C PHE A 411 12.64 -16.83 -41.77
N VAL A 412 12.39 -15.62 -41.31
CA VAL A 412 11.84 -14.50 -42.05
C VAL A 412 12.96 -13.51 -42.33
N PRO A 413 13.44 -13.38 -43.58
CA PRO A 413 14.53 -12.47 -43.89
C PRO A 413 14.11 -11.00 -43.77
N GLN A 414 15.08 -10.12 -43.57
CA GLN A 414 14.85 -8.67 -43.59
C GLN A 414 14.22 -8.25 -44.93
N GLY A 415 13.14 -7.46 -44.86
CA GLY A 415 12.36 -7.07 -46.04
C GLY A 415 11.38 -8.12 -46.56
N GLY A 416 11.43 -9.36 -46.05
CA GLY A 416 10.55 -10.45 -46.45
C GLY A 416 9.10 -10.20 -46.06
N VAL A 417 8.18 -10.45 -46.99
CA VAL A 417 6.73 -10.31 -46.80
C VAL A 417 6.19 -11.55 -46.12
N HIS A 418 5.63 -11.42 -44.93
CA HIS A 418 5.26 -12.57 -44.12
C HIS A 418 3.94 -12.41 -43.35
N ARG A 419 3.39 -13.55 -42.93
CA ARG A 419 2.17 -13.65 -42.10
C ARG A 419 2.14 -14.98 -41.36
N ILE A 420 1.57 -14.97 -40.15
CA ILE A 420 1.16 -16.17 -39.40
C ILE A 420 -0.37 -16.27 -39.44
N THR A 421 -0.88 -17.47 -39.72
CA THR A 421 -2.30 -17.83 -39.61
C THR A 421 -2.45 -19.04 -38.70
N ASN A 422 -3.42 -19.04 -37.81
CA ASN A 422 -3.81 -20.21 -37.03
C ASN A 422 -5.09 -20.82 -37.61
N PRO A 423 -4.99 -21.87 -38.45
CA PRO A 423 -6.16 -22.58 -38.98
C PRO A 423 -6.81 -23.54 -37.97
N GLY A 424 -6.17 -23.79 -36.82
CA GLY A 424 -6.56 -24.81 -35.87
C GLY A 424 -7.67 -24.39 -34.91
N SER A 425 -8.08 -25.34 -34.06
CA SER A 425 -9.08 -25.15 -33.00
C SER A 425 -8.49 -24.76 -31.63
N LYS A 426 -7.16 -24.79 -31.50
CA LYS A 426 -6.40 -24.37 -30.30
C LYS A 426 -5.53 -23.17 -30.65
N SER A 427 -5.20 -22.32 -29.67
CA SER A 427 -4.19 -21.26 -29.87
C SER A 427 -2.87 -21.88 -30.32
N VAL A 428 -2.10 -21.19 -31.16
CA VAL A 428 -0.73 -21.57 -31.48
C VAL A 428 0.22 -20.59 -30.80
N VAL A 429 1.25 -21.12 -30.14
CA VAL A 429 2.25 -20.31 -29.43
C VAL A 429 3.57 -20.35 -30.19
N ILE A 430 4.10 -19.17 -30.48
CA ILE A 430 5.32 -18.97 -31.26
C ILE A 430 6.30 -18.15 -30.43
N ILE A 431 7.55 -18.60 -30.36
CA ILE A 431 8.67 -17.76 -29.92
C ILE A 431 9.26 -17.10 -31.15
N GLU A 432 9.18 -15.78 -31.18
CA GLU A 432 9.75 -14.92 -32.20
C GLU A 432 11.04 -14.30 -31.65
N VAL A 433 12.16 -14.58 -32.32
CA VAL A 433 13.44 -13.93 -32.07
C VAL A 433 13.70 -12.95 -33.21
N GLN A 434 13.61 -11.66 -32.91
CA GLN A 434 13.91 -10.58 -33.84
C GLN A 434 15.37 -10.15 -33.69
N TYR A 435 16.04 -9.81 -34.80
CA TYR A 435 17.39 -9.26 -34.80
C TYR A 435 17.59 -8.29 -35.95
N GLY A 436 18.36 -7.22 -35.70
CA GLY A 436 18.57 -6.15 -36.65
C GLY A 436 19.10 -4.88 -35.98
N THR A 437 19.20 -3.80 -36.77
CA THR A 437 19.67 -2.50 -36.29
C THR A 437 18.56 -1.66 -35.66
N TYR A 438 17.29 -2.05 -35.85
CA TYR A 438 16.13 -1.36 -35.31
C TYR A 438 14.95 -2.34 -35.12
N LEU A 439 14.33 -2.33 -33.95
CA LEU A 439 13.30 -3.30 -33.53
C LEU A 439 12.01 -2.61 -33.02
N GLY A 440 11.74 -1.39 -33.49
CA GLY A 440 10.52 -0.65 -33.20
C GLY A 440 9.29 -1.25 -33.88
N GLU A 441 8.10 -0.98 -33.32
CA GLU A 441 6.81 -1.39 -33.92
C GLU A 441 6.45 -0.58 -35.18
N ASP A 442 7.04 0.59 -35.35
CA ASP A 442 6.97 1.46 -36.53
C ASP A 442 7.83 0.97 -37.71
N ASP A 443 8.68 -0.05 -37.51
CA ASP A 443 9.35 -0.78 -38.60
C ASP A 443 8.38 -1.69 -39.39
N ILE A 444 7.16 -1.89 -38.86
CA ILE A 444 6.19 -2.81 -39.44
C ILE A 444 5.39 -2.13 -40.55
N LEU A 445 5.65 -2.51 -41.80
CA LEU A 445 4.82 -2.12 -42.93
C LEU A 445 3.73 -3.17 -43.19
N ARG A 446 2.46 -2.79 -43.01
CA ARG A 446 1.30 -3.66 -43.25
C ARG A 446 0.83 -3.52 -44.70
N LEU A 447 0.83 -4.63 -45.44
CA LEU A 447 0.41 -4.71 -46.84
C LEU A 447 -1.06 -5.10 -47.00
N GLN A 448 -1.57 -5.91 -46.07
CA GLN A 448 -2.99 -6.21 -45.92
C GLN A 448 -3.32 -6.10 -44.44
N ASP A 449 -3.93 -4.98 -44.07
CA ASP A 449 -4.18 -4.63 -42.69
C ASP A 449 -5.58 -5.04 -42.25
N ASP A 450 -5.66 -6.23 -41.67
CA ASP A 450 -6.91 -6.83 -41.21
C ASP A 450 -7.52 -6.08 -40.00
N TYR A 451 -6.78 -5.15 -39.37
CA TYR A 451 -7.15 -4.56 -38.08
C TYR A 451 -7.04 -3.03 -38.00
N GLY A 452 -6.87 -2.33 -39.12
CA GLY A 452 -6.87 -0.86 -39.17
C GLY A 452 -5.76 -0.19 -38.33
N ARG A 453 -4.59 -0.82 -38.26
CA ARG A 453 -3.37 -0.36 -37.57
C ARG A 453 -2.29 0.16 -38.54
N ALA A 454 -2.65 0.52 -39.76
CA ALA A 454 -1.73 1.17 -40.69
C ALA A 454 -1.32 2.54 -40.13
N THR A 455 -0.02 2.74 -39.99
CA THR A 455 0.63 4.06 -39.85
C THR A 455 1.06 4.57 -41.19
#